data_AF-A0A1X7SRF7-F1
#
_entry.id   AF-A0A1X7SRF7-F1
#
_cell.length_a   1.000
_cell.length_b   1.000
_cell.length_c   1.000
_cell.angle_alpha   90.00
_cell.angle_beta   90.00
_cell.angle_gamma   90.00
#
_symmetry.space_group_name_H-M   'P 1'
#
loop_
_entity.id
_entity.type
_entity.pdbx_description
1 polymer ?
#
loop_
_entity_poly.entity_id
_entity_poly.type
_entity_poly.pdbx_seq_one_letter_code
_entity_poly.pdbx_strand_id
1 'polypeptide(L)'
;MENKTMSTSFQSEAKDFNKEMKLTQNTAYEPVVKTDTSTEEAMYLDLLDYSDYQLPKANVKDRIIVLLDFRNGSNGIRRCRREGDSAGCRSNIFQTNGISYSQICGKVVGYQKGSTDAGYANINDINDAYIDGVSITRGSPRRHVWSYIAGLRSKINGVSTCPCNNGTTNTIQSFVGEHYYCESGTNSELSNTKVYTTDPLWDGNNCPSVEASCCNGTGLMWFFRDYGNATITDYIELRVCGIAGWGNEDTPVQLYEIYVK
;
A
#
# COMPACT_ATOMS: atom_id res chain seq x y z
N MET A 1 -30.06 38.55 -0.36
CA MET A 1 -29.96 37.65 -1.52
C MET A 1 -28.88 38.20 -2.42
N GLU A 2 -27.72 37.54 -2.45
CA GLU A 2 -26.78 37.64 -3.58
C GLU A 2 -25.98 36.33 -3.56
N ASN A 3 -26.40 35.42 -4.43
CA ASN A 3 -25.72 34.16 -4.71
C ASN A 3 -24.40 34.48 -5.42
N LYS A 4 -23.28 34.29 -4.74
CA LYS A 4 -21.98 34.19 -5.40
C LYS A 4 -21.78 32.76 -5.86
N THR A 5 -22.13 32.51 -7.12
CA THR A 5 -21.78 31.31 -7.86
C THR A 5 -20.24 31.21 -7.91
N MET A 6 -19.65 30.21 -7.25
CA MET A 6 -18.23 29.91 -7.40
C MET A 6 -18.01 29.16 -8.72
N SER A 7 -17.12 29.73 -9.53
CA SER A 7 -16.70 29.24 -10.84
C SER A 7 -16.10 27.84 -10.76
N THR A 8 -16.73 26.88 -11.42
CA THR A 8 -16.15 25.58 -11.75
C THR A 8 -15.23 25.72 -12.97
N SER A 9 -13.95 25.92 -12.76
CA SER A 9 -12.93 25.65 -13.78
C SER A 9 -11.54 25.55 -13.16
N PHE A 10 -11.12 24.33 -12.83
CA PHE A 10 -9.70 24.01 -12.77
C PHE A 10 -9.42 23.01 -13.87
N GLN A 11 -8.85 23.52 -14.97
CA GLN A 11 -8.23 22.72 -16.01
C GLN A 11 -6.98 22.07 -15.40
N SER A 12 -6.94 20.75 -15.32
CA SER A 12 -5.69 20.05 -15.12
C SER A 12 -4.90 20.14 -16.42
N GLU A 13 -3.76 20.82 -16.37
CA GLU A 13 -2.81 20.81 -17.49
C GLU A 13 -2.38 19.36 -17.76
N ALA A 14 -2.74 18.85 -18.93
CA ALA A 14 -2.33 17.55 -19.43
C ALA A 14 -0.80 17.52 -19.59
N LYS A 15 -0.12 16.87 -18.63
CA LYS A 15 1.28 16.45 -18.77
C LYS A 15 1.35 14.95 -18.99
N ASP A 16 2.05 14.56 -20.07
CA ASP A 16 2.29 13.21 -20.61
C ASP A 16 1.76 12.01 -19.81
N PHE A 17 0.77 11.33 -20.38
CA PHE A 17 0.04 10.19 -19.83
C PHE A 17 0.84 8.87 -19.75
N ASN A 18 2.11 8.85 -20.18
CA ASN A 18 2.99 7.66 -20.16
C ASN A 18 4.08 7.73 -19.07
N LYS A 19 4.00 8.68 -18.13
CA LYS A 19 5.04 8.92 -17.12
C LYS A 19 4.55 8.51 -15.73
N GLU A 20 5.30 7.63 -15.06
CA GLU A 20 5.10 7.35 -13.64
C GLU A 20 5.12 8.67 -12.85
N MET A 21 4.06 8.90 -12.08
CA MET A 21 3.97 10.08 -11.21
C MET A 21 4.88 9.87 -10.00
N LYS A 22 5.47 10.94 -9.49
CA LYS A 22 6.34 10.86 -8.30
C LYS A 22 5.50 11.08 -7.05
N LEU A 23 5.64 10.20 -6.08
CA LEU A 23 5.20 10.41 -4.71
C LEU A 23 6.31 11.17 -3.99
N THR A 24 6.09 12.45 -3.75
CA THR A 24 7.00 13.28 -2.94
C THR A 24 6.51 13.29 -1.49
N GLN A 25 7.39 13.66 -0.55
CA GLN A 25 7.07 13.63 0.88
C GLN A 25 5.80 14.47 1.17
N ASN A 26 4.82 13.86 1.82
CA ASN A 26 3.53 14.43 2.19
C ASN A 26 2.67 14.92 1.01
N THR A 27 2.91 14.42 -0.21
CA THR A 27 2.06 14.71 -1.36
C THR A 27 1.03 13.61 -1.55
N ALA A 28 -0.16 13.86 -1.00
CA ALA A 28 -1.37 13.16 -1.38
C ALA A 28 -1.98 13.89 -2.59
N TYR A 29 -2.21 13.18 -3.69
CA TYR A 29 -3.01 13.70 -4.80
C TYR A 29 -4.45 13.84 -4.31
N GLU A 30 -4.87 15.05 -3.91
CA GLU A 30 -6.16 15.37 -3.26
C GLU A 30 -6.85 14.17 -2.58
N PRO A 31 -6.45 13.80 -1.35
CA PRO A 31 -7.13 12.77 -0.60
C PRO A 31 -8.57 13.24 -0.36
N VAL A 32 -9.55 12.50 -0.87
CA VAL A 32 -10.94 12.75 -0.52
C VAL A 32 -11.15 12.19 0.88
N VAL A 33 -10.86 13.00 1.90
CA VAL A 33 -11.26 12.72 3.27
C VAL A 33 -12.78 12.88 3.32
N LYS A 34 -13.51 11.78 3.09
CA LYS A 34 -14.96 11.77 3.29
C LYS A 34 -15.22 11.57 4.77
N THR A 35 -15.67 12.63 5.45
CA THR A 35 -16.23 12.57 6.80
C THR A 35 -17.75 12.36 6.81
N ASP A 36 -18.35 12.03 5.66
CA ASP A 36 -19.81 12.08 5.50
C ASP A 36 -20.52 10.76 5.85
N THR A 37 -21.47 10.90 6.77
CA THR A 37 -22.46 9.90 7.20
C THR A 37 -23.56 9.61 6.16
N SER A 38 -23.46 10.19 4.95
CA SER A 38 -24.56 10.22 3.97
C SER A 38 -24.36 9.38 2.70
N THR A 39 -23.40 8.45 2.65
CA THR A 39 -23.35 7.43 1.60
C THR A 39 -23.18 6.03 2.17
N GLU A 40 -24.10 5.64 3.07
CA GLU A 40 -24.24 4.24 3.49
C GLU A 40 -24.41 3.32 2.26
N GLU A 41 -25.18 3.71 1.24
CA GLU A 41 -25.52 2.83 0.10
C GLU A 41 -24.36 2.51 -0.86
N ALA A 42 -23.50 3.48 -1.19
CA ALA A 42 -22.37 3.21 -2.11
C ALA A 42 -21.26 2.37 -1.44
N MET A 43 -21.08 2.56 -0.13
CA MET A 43 -20.09 1.83 0.66
C MET A 43 -20.62 0.46 1.10
N TYR A 44 -21.94 0.30 1.27
CA TYR A 44 -22.57 -1.01 1.43
C TYR A 44 -22.43 -1.87 0.18
N LEU A 45 -22.46 -1.31 -1.03
CA LEU A 45 -22.30 -2.09 -2.26
C LEU A 45 -20.90 -2.71 -2.40
N ASP A 46 -19.83 -1.97 -2.05
CA ASP A 46 -18.45 -2.52 -2.01
C ASP A 46 -18.22 -3.47 -0.81
N LEU A 47 -19.01 -3.33 0.27
CA LEU A 47 -19.03 -4.25 1.42
C LEU A 47 -19.99 -5.44 1.25
N LEU A 48 -20.90 -5.42 0.27
CA LEU A 48 -21.83 -6.51 -0.05
C LEU A 48 -21.14 -7.58 -0.89
N ASP A 49 -20.11 -7.23 -1.66
CA ASP A 49 -19.18 -8.18 -2.30
C ASP A 49 -18.28 -8.90 -1.25
N TYR A 50 -18.42 -8.52 0.02
CA TYR A 50 -17.69 -9.01 1.18
C TYR A 50 -18.53 -9.97 2.06
N SER A 51 -19.76 -10.32 1.67
CA SER A 51 -20.67 -11.13 2.50
C SER A 51 -20.20 -12.57 2.75
N ASP A 52 -19.32 -13.08 1.90
CA ASP A 52 -18.78 -14.44 2.02
C ASP A 52 -17.58 -14.55 2.97
N TYR A 53 -17.00 -13.42 3.38
CA TYR A 53 -15.91 -13.37 4.35
C TYR A 53 -16.47 -12.88 5.68
N GLN A 54 -16.45 -13.76 6.69
CA GLN A 54 -16.83 -13.46 8.08
C GLN A 54 -15.85 -12.47 8.74
N LEU A 55 -15.73 -11.25 8.20
CA LEU A 55 -15.13 -10.13 8.91
C LEU A 55 -16.15 -9.60 9.92
N PRO A 56 -15.73 -9.24 11.15
CA PRO A 56 -16.64 -8.64 12.11
C PRO A 56 -17.22 -7.36 11.51
N LYS A 57 -18.55 -7.32 11.37
CA LYS A 57 -19.31 -6.15 10.90
C LYS A 57 -18.86 -4.90 11.66
N ALA A 58 -17.97 -4.11 11.06
CA ALA A 58 -17.44 -2.91 11.68
C ALA A 58 -18.53 -1.84 11.66
N ASN A 59 -19.22 -1.62 12.79
CA ASN A 59 -20.19 -0.53 12.94
C ASN A 59 -19.59 0.82 12.51
N VAL A 60 -20.23 1.48 11.54
CA VAL A 60 -19.69 2.57 10.71
C VAL A 60 -20.21 3.94 11.17
N LYS A 61 -19.64 4.53 12.23
CA LYS A 61 -20.09 5.88 12.63
C LYS A 61 -19.00 6.96 12.65
N ASP A 62 -17.74 6.58 12.81
CA ASP A 62 -16.61 7.52 12.76
C ASP A 62 -15.52 6.94 11.86
N ARG A 63 -15.29 7.51 10.66
CA ARG A 63 -14.29 7.00 9.71
C ARG A 63 -13.40 8.11 9.17
N ILE A 64 -12.09 7.86 9.19
CA ILE A 64 -11.16 8.46 8.23
C ILE A 64 -11.12 7.50 7.06
N ILE A 65 -11.67 7.94 5.93
CA ILE A 65 -11.58 7.22 4.66
C ILE A 65 -10.49 7.92 3.86
N VAL A 66 -9.38 7.24 3.64
CA VAL A 66 -8.37 7.71 2.69
C VAL A 66 -8.44 6.82 1.47
N LEU A 67 -8.94 7.38 0.37
CA LEU A 67 -8.96 6.74 -0.94
C LEU A 67 -8.05 7.52 -1.86
N LEU A 68 -6.93 6.92 -2.28
CA LEU A 68 -6.22 7.36 -3.48
C LEU A 68 -6.35 6.27 -4.54
N ASP A 69 -7.05 6.62 -5.62
CA ASP A 69 -7.11 5.83 -6.85
C ASP A 69 -6.48 6.64 -7.98
N PHE A 70 -5.37 6.16 -8.52
CA PHE A 70 -4.82 6.68 -9.75
C PHE A 70 -5.64 6.13 -10.92
N ARG A 71 -6.82 6.71 -11.16
CA ARG A 71 -7.73 6.29 -12.23
C ARG A 71 -6.97 6.05 -13.53
N ASN A 72 -7.25 4.91 -14.16
CA ASN A 72 -6.72 4.56 -15.47
C ASN A 72 -7.01 5.69 -16.47
N GLY A 73 -5.95 6.18 -17.10
CA GLY A 73 -6.10 7.07 -18.25
C GLY A 73 -6.50 6.23 -19.47
N SER A 74 -6.99 6.89 -20.53
CA SER A 74 -7.27 6.27 -21.83
C SER A 74 -6.08 5.53 -22.47
N ASN A 75 -4.87 5.65 -21.90
CA ASN A 75 -3.62 5.05 -22.39
C ASN A 75 -2.89 4.13 -21.38
N GLY A 76 -3.51 3.73 -20.25
CA GLY A 76 -2.93 2.71 -19.36
C GLY A 76 -3.04 2.96 -17.86
N ILE A 77 -2.38 2.08 -17.09
CA ILE A 77 -2.42 2.06 -15.62
C ILE A 77 -1.57 3.20 -15.04
N ARG A 78 -2.22 4.16 -14.38
CA ARG A 78 -1.54 5.24 -13.68
C ARG A 78 -1.06 4.76 -12.32
N ARG A 79 0.20 5.06 -12.00
CA ARG A 79 0.87 4.65 -10.77
C ARG A 79 1.77 5.77 -10.27
N CYS A 80 1.99 5.78 -8.96
CA CYS A 80 2.96 6.65 -8.31
C CYS A 80 4.15 5.85 -7.79
N ARG A 81 5.34 6.26 -8.22
CA ARG A 81 6.61 5.71 -7.74
C ARG A 81 7.23 6.59 -6.68
N ARG A 82 8.26 6.09 -6.00
CA ARG A 82 9.02 6.89 -5.03
C ARG A 82 9.83 7.99 -5.73
N GLU A 83 9.87 9.20 -5.15
CA GLU A 83 10.77 10.26 -5.61
C GLU A 83 12.23 10.03 -5.15
N GLY A 84 13.20 10.38 -6.00
CA GLY A 84 14.64 10.43 -5.69
C GLY A 84 15.40 9.19 -6.15
N ASP A 85 16.72 9.29 -6.20
CA ASP A 85 17.61 8.32 -6.89
C ASP A 85 18.42 7.43 -5.92
N SER A 86 18.06 7.43 -4.64
CA SER A 86 18.75 6.71 -3.56
C SER A 86 17.80 5.78 -2.80
N ALA A 87 18.35 4.95 -1.92
CA ALA A 87 17.58 4.25 -0.89
C ALA A 87 16.73 5.22 -0.05
N GLY A 88 15.61 4.74 0.48
CA GLY A 88 14.80 5.47 1.46
C GLY A 88 13.30 5.30 1.25
N CYS A 89 12.53 6.03 2.07
CA CYS A 89 11.07 6.04 2.00
C CYS A 89 10.52 7.42 1.61
N ARG A 90 9.32 7.43 1.03
CA ARG A 90 8.50 8.64 0.87
C ARG A 90 7.17 8.42 1.57
N SER A 91 6.87 9.30 2.52
CA SER A 91 5.69 9.17 3.37
C SER A 91 4.55 10.05 2.89
N ASN A 92 3.33 9.58 3.13
CA ASN A 92 2.12 10.39 3.23
C ASN A 92 1.52 10.21 4.62
N ILE A 93 1.27 11.32 5.30
CA ILE A 93 0.72 11.34 6.67
C ILE A 93 -0.75 11.74 6.62
N PHE A 94 -1.60 10.94 7.26
CA PHE A 94 -3.02 11.16 7.44
C PHE A 94 -3.29 11.49 8.90
N GLN A 95 -3.58 12.77 9.15
CA GLN A 95 -3.94 13.23 10.48
C GLN A 95 -5.32 12.69 10.85
N THR A 96 -5.47 12.30 12.12
CA THR A 96 -6.74 11.82 12.65
C THR A 96 -7.72 12.92 13.04
N ASN A 97 -7.23 14.16 13.15
CA ASN A 97 -8.02 15.35 13.46
C ASN A 97 -8.93 15.18 14.70
N GLY A 98 -8.45 14.46 15.71
CA GLY A 98 -9.17 14.21 16.95
C GLY A 98 -10.09 13.00 16.95
N ILE A 99 -10.22 12.28 15.83
CA ILE A 99 -10.92 11.00 15.77
C ILE A 99 -10.00 9.93 16.38
N SER A 100 -10.44 9.31 17.47
CA SER A 100 -9.76 8.13 17.99
C SER A 100 -10.21 6.87 17.26
N TYR A 101 -9.32 5.90 17.14
CA TYR A 101 -9.63 4.58 16.58
C TYR A 101 -9.07 3.45 17.43
N SER A 102 -9.66 2.28 17.29
CA SER A 102 -9.18 1.03 17.85
C SER A 102 -8.96 -0.05 16.79
N GLN A 103 -9.49 0.15 15.57
CA GLN A 103 -9.29 -0.76 14.45
C GLN A 103 -8.81 0.01 13.21
N ILE A 104 -7.98 -0.64 12.40
CA ILE A 104 -7.54 -0.12 11.10
C ILE A 104 -7.51 -1.25 10.07
N CYS A 105 -8.05 -0.99 8.88
CA CYS A 105 -7.95 -1.89 7.74
C CYS A 105 -7.78 -1.12 6.44
N GLY A 106 -7.51 -1.86 5.37
CA GLY A 106 -7.33 -1.25 4.07
C GLY A 106 -6.71 -2.22 3.08
N LYS A 107 -6.45 -1.71 1.88
CA LYS A 107 -5.76 -2.46 0.83
C LYS A 107 -4.78 -1.56 0.09
N VAL A 108 -3.78 -2.17 -0.54
CA VAL A 108 -2.83 -1.49 -1.42
C VAL A 108 -2.69 -2.33 -2.68
N VAL A 109 -2.71 -1.66 -3.84
CA VAL A 109 -2.39 -2.27 -5.13
C VAL A 109 -1.12 -1.62 -5.65
N GLY A 110 -0.10 -2.42 -5.90
CA GLY A 110 1.18 -1.99 -6.43
C GLY A 110 1.71 -2.95 -7.48
N TYR A 111 2.86 -2.61 -8.05
CA TYR A 111 3.52 -3.42 -9.06
C TYR A 111 5.02 -3.46 -8.80
N GLN A 112 5.65 -4.56 -9.17
CA GLN A 112 7.11 -4.67 -9.16
C GLN A 112 7.70 -3.93 -10.37
N LYS A 113 8.75 -3.14 -10.14
CA LYS A 113 9.68 -2.66 -11.18
C LYS A 113 11.06 -3.20 -10.90
N GLY A 114 11.71 -3.75 -11.92
CA GLY A 114 13.10 -4.20 -11.80
C GLY A 114 13.30 -5.32 -10.76
N SER A 115 14.37 -5.23 -9.98
CA SER A 115 14.88 -6.29 -9.12
C SER A 115 14.63 -6.07 -7.63
N THR A 116 13.38 -5.95 -7.20
CA THR A 116 13.04 -5.70 -5.78
C THR A 116 13.59 -6.79 -4.84
N ASP A 117 14.02 -6.38 -3.65
CA ASP A 117 14.78 -7.20 -2.70
C ASP A 117 13.98 -7.64 -1.45
N ALA A 118 12.65 -7.63 -1.53
CA ALA A 118 11.76 -7.99 -0.42
C ALA A 118 12.03 -7.18 0.87
N GLY A 119 12.32 -7.87 1.97
CA GLY A 119 12.74 -7.28 3.24
C GLY A 119 14.23 -7.47 3.49
N TYR A 120 14.88 -6.44 4.00
CA TYR A 120 16.32 -6.46 4.27
C TYR A 120 16.60 -6.63 5.76
N ALA A 121 16.78 -7.88 6.21
CA ALA A 121 16.87 -8.23 7.64
C ALA A 121 17.94 -7.44 8.44
N ASN A 122 19.00 -6.95 7.79
CA ASN A 122 20.06 -6.16 8.43
C ASN A 122 19.61 -4.71 8.77
N ILE A 123 18.55 -4.21 8.14
CA ILE A 123 17.95 -2.92 8.48
C ILE A 123 16.85 -3.18 9.50
N ASN A 124 17.20 -3.11 10.78
CA ASN A 124 16.28 -3.31 11.91
C ASN A 124 15.82 -1.98 12.53
N ASP A 125 15.47 -1.02 11.67
CA ASP A 125 14.94 0.28 12.08
C ASP A 125 13.65 0.57 11.31
N ILE A 126 12.54 0.73 12.05
CA ILE A 126 11.24 1.09 11.48
C ILE A 126 11.28 2.45 10.76
N ASN A 127 12.24 3.33 11.07
CA ASN A 127 12.40 4.62 10.44
C ASN A 127 13.13 4.57 9.09
N ASP A 128 13.76 3.45 8.76
CA ASP A 128 14.54 3.28 7.53
C ASP A 128 13.73 2.52 6.44
N ALA A 129 14.31 2.37 5.26
CA ALA A 129 13.77 1.57 4.15
C ALA A 129 14.03 0.07 4.39
N TYR A 130 13.36 -0.51 5.37
CA TYR A 130 13.57 -1.91 5.75
C TYR A 130 12.96 -2.94 4.76
N ILE A 131 12.19 -2.47 3.77
CA ILE A 131 11.55 -3.24 2.70
C ILE A 131 11.55 -2.46 1.39
N ASP A 132 11.46 -3.20 0.27
CA ASP A 132 10.92 -2.72 -0.99
C ASP A 132 9.41 -2.89 -1.00
N GLY A 133 8.67 -1.79 -1.07
CA GLY A 133 7.21 -1.82 -1.06
C GLY A 133 6.58 -0.74 -0.19
N VAL A 134 5.47 -1.08 0.48
CA VAL A 134 4.68 -0.13 1.28
C VAL A 134 4.71 -0.51 2.75
N SER A 135 5.12 0.43 3.60
CA SER A 135 5.06 0.34 5.05
C SER A 135 3.94 1.26 5.56
N ILE A 136 2.95 0.68 6.26
CA ILE A 136 1.90 1.41 6.95
C ILE A 136 2.28 1.48 8.43
N THR A 137 2.36 2.70 8.96
CA THR A 137 2.76 2.96 10.34
C THR A 137 1.83 3.97 11.00
N ARG A 138 1.96 4.12 12.33
CA ARG A 138 1.24 5.14 13.08
C ARG A 138 2.10 5.83 14.13
N GLY A 139 1.77 7.09 14.39
CA GLY A 139 2.26 7.85 15.53
C GLY A 139 3.76 8.18 15.51
N SER A 140 4.19 8.90 16.55
CA SER A 140 5.58 9.25 16.81
C SER A 140 5.86 9.06 18.31
N PRO A 141 6.69 8.09 18.74
CA PRO A 141 7.54 7.23 17.91
C PRO A 141 6.75 6.30 16.99
N ARG A 142 7.31 6.02 15.82
CA ARG A 142 6.68 5.23 14.75
C ARG A 142 6.37 3.82 15.24
N ARG A 143 5.15 3.36 14.99
CA ARG A 143 4.68 1.99 15.29
C ARG A 143 4.20 1.30 14.03
N HIS A 144 4.50 0.02 13.90
CA HIS A 144 4.14 -0.78 12.73
C HIS A 144 2.65 -1.15 12.72
N VAL A 145 2.01 -0.99 11.55
CA VAL A 145 0.64 -1.45 11.28
C VAL A 145 0.66 -2.63 10.32
N TRP A 146 1.22 -2.44 9.12
CA TRP A 146 1.29 -3.49 8.10
C TRP A 146 2.44 -3.24 7.11
N SER A 147 2.98 -4.29 6.50
CA SER A 147 3.94 -4.20 5.41
C SER A 147 3.43 -4.91 4.16
N TYR A 148 3.55 -4.28 3.01
CA TYR A 148 3.31 -4.86 1.69
C TYR A 148 4.66 -4.93 0.98
N ILE A 149 5.19 -6.13 0.78
CA ILE A 149 6.60 -6.37 0.43
C ILE A 149 6.70 -6.92 -0.99
N ALA A 150 7.55 -6.33 -1.83
CA ALA A 150 7.78 -6.78 -3.20
C ALA A 150 9.00 -7.72 -3.26
N GLY A 151 8.77 -9.00 -3.52
CA GLY A 151 9.81 -10.01 -3.67
C GLY A 151 10.50 -9.97 -5.04
N LEU A 152 11.71 -10.54 -5.11
CA LEU A 152 12.50 -10.55 -6.35
C LEU A 152 11.82 -11.32 -7.49
N ARG A 153 11.56 -12.62 -7.27
CA ARG A 153 10.91 -13.53 -8.23
C ARG A 153 10.24 -14.71 -7.52
N SER A 154 9.15 -15.22 -8.08
CA SER A 154 8.31 -16.26 -7.46
C SER A 154 8.90 -17.68 -7.55
N LYS A 155 9.84 -17.90 -8.46
CA LYS A 155 10.44 -19.23 -8.74
C LYS A 155 11.82 -19.47 -8.13
N ILE A 156 12.35 -18.49 -7.41
CA ILE A 156 13.67 -18.60 -6.76
C ILE A 156 13.52 -18.46 -5.26
N ASN A 157 14.49 -19.02 -4.56
CA ASN A 157 14.57 -18.90 -3.13
C ASN A 157 15.95 -18.32 -2.77
N GLY A 158 15.97 -17.24 -2.00
CA GLY A 158 17.19 -16.50 -1.65
C GLY A 158 16.91 -15.29 -0.78
N VAL A 159 17.96 -14.52 -0.48
CA VAL A 159 17.91 -13.38 0.47
C VAL A 159 17.01 -12.23 0.02
N SER A 160 16.74 -12.11 -1.28
CA SER A 160 15.89 -11.05 -1.87
C SER A 160 14.44 -11.50 -2.11
N THR A 161 14.07 -12.70 -1.64
CA THR A 161 12.76 -13.30 -1.89
C THR A 161 11.82 -13.11 -0.71
N CYS A 162 10.53 -13.33 -0.94
CA CYS A 162 9.54 -13.13 0.10
C CYS A 162 9.81 -13.99 1.34
N PRO A 163 9.70 -13.42 2.57
CA PRO A 163 9.94 -14.17 3.81
C PRO A 163 8.99 -15.36 4.02
N CYS A 164 7.86 -15.38 3.32
CA CYS A 164 6.90 -16.48 3.33
C CYS A 164 7.18 -17.56 2.27
N ASN A 165 8.20 -17.40 1.42
CA ASN A 165 8.53 -18.40 0.40
C ASN A 165 8.94 -19.74 1.04
N ASN A 166 8.53 -20.83 0.43
CA ASN A 166 8.87 -22.16 0.91
C ASN A 166 10.40 -22.40 0.84
N GLY A 167 10.99 -22.71 1.99
CA GLY A 167 12.42 -22.97 2.15
C GLY A 167 13.29 -21.70 2.25
N THR A 168 12.70 -20.50 2.32
CA THR A 168 13.49 -19.27 2.39
C THR A 168 14.25 -19.10 3.69
N THR A 169 15.44 -18.50 3.56
CA THR A 169 16.23 -18.03 4.70
C THR A 169 16.06 -16.53 4.91
N ASN A 170 15.31 -15.85 4.04
CA ASN A 170 15.03 -14.44 4.26
C ASN A 170 14.10 -14.29 5.47
N THR A 171 14.40 -13.32 6.32
CA THR A 171 13.62 -13.02 7.52
C THR A 171 13.19 -11.57 7.47
N ILE A 172 12.07 -11.27 8.10
CA ILE A 172 11.58 -9.90 8.27
C ILE A 172 11.91 -9.41 9.68
N GLN A 173 11.97 -8.10 9.86
CA GLN A 173 12.24 -7.49 11.15
C GLN A 173 11.18 -7.88 12.18
N SER A 174 11.60 -8.08 13.43
CA SER A 174 10.71 -8.55 14.50
C SER A 174 9.54 -7.61 14.78
N PHE A 175 9.69 -6.31 14.52
CA PHE A 175 8.59 -5.33 14.67
C PHE A 175 7.49 -5.48 13.62
N VAL A 176 7.75 -6.15 12.49
CA VAL A 176 6.73 -6.47 11.47
C VAL A 176 5.91 -7.68 11.93
N GLY A 177 6.58 -8.71 12.47
CA GLY A 177 5.95 -9.95 12.89
C GLY A 177 5.20 -10.63 11.74
N GLU A 178 3.96 -11.02 11.98
CA GLU A 178 3.07 -11.66 10.99
C GLU A 178 2.23 -10.65 10.19
N HIS A 179 2.38 -9.35 10.43
CA HIS A 179 1.55 -8.30 9.84
C HIS A 179 2.10 -7.83 8.48
N TYR A 180 2.26 -8.76 7.54
CA TYR A 180 2.73 -8.43 6.21
C TYR A 180 2.11 -9.30 5.12
N TYR A 181 2.08 -8.75 3.91
CA TYR A 181 1.96 -9.52 2.68
C TYR A 181 3.25 -9.40 1.91
N CYS A 182 3.62 -10.46 1.19
CA CYS A 182 4.74 -10.42 0.28
C CYS A 182 4.39 -11.18 -0.99
N GLU A 183 4.76 -10.61 -2.13
CA GLU A 183 4.55 -11.22 -3.43
C GLU A 183 5.58 -10.66 -4.41
N SER A 184 5.83 -11.38 -5.50
CA SER A 184 6.66 -10.93 -6.61
C SER A 184 5.81 -10.86 -7.86
N GLY A 185 5.98 -9.82 -8.67
CA GLY A 185 5.20 -9.64 -9.90
C GLY A 185 5.77 -10.41 -11.09
N THR A 186 6.75 -11.31 -10.87
CA THR A 186 7.34 -12.05 -11.98
C THR A 186 8.07 -13.33 -11.59
N ASN A 187 7.98 -14.32 -12.48
CA ASN A 187 8.88 -15.49 -12.52
C ASN A 187 9.94 -15.40 -13.65
N SER A 188 9.92 -14.33 -14.45
CA SER A 188 10.76 -14.15 -15.64
C SER A 188 12.10 -13.48 -15.31
N GLU A 189 13.04 -13.46 -16.27
CA GLU A 189 14.29 -12.71 -16.08
C GLU A 189 14.02 -11.22 -15.85
N LEU A 190 14.85 -10.62 -15.00
CA LEU A 190 14.63 -9.27 -14.51
C LEU A 190 15.12 -8.21 -15.48
N SER A 191 14.40 -7.11 -15.55
CA SER A 191 14.81 -5.92 -16.31
C SER A 191 14.55 -4.68 -15.48
N ASN A 192 15.61 -3.93 -15.19
CA ASN A 192 15.56 -2.73 -14.34
C ASN A 192 14.61 -1.65 -14.88
N THR A 193 14.33 -1.64 -16.19
CA THR A 193 13.42 -0.69 -16.83
C THR A 193 11.98 -1.18 -16.93
N LYS A 194 11.70 -2.45 -16.63
CA LYS A 194 10.38 -3.04 -16.80
C LYS A 194 9.56 -2.94 -15.51
N VAL A 195 8.29 -2.58 -15.68
CA VAL A 195 7.26 -2.72 -14.64
C VAL A 195 6.37 -3.91 -15.02
N TYR A 196 6.19 -4.84 -14.10
CA TYR A 196 5.46 -6.08 -14.34
C TYR A 196 3.96 -5.87 -14.08
N THR A 197 3.24 -5.32 -15.06
CA THR A 197 1.82 -4.93 -14.90
C THR A 197 0.82 -6.06 -15.07
N THR A 198 1.26 -7.21 -15.57
CA THR A 198 0.38 -8.39 -15.75
C THR A 198 0.09 -9.10 -14.44
N ASP A 199 0.80 -8.72 -13.38
CA ASP A 199 0.81 -9.38 -12.10
C ASP A 199 0.86 -8.31 -10.98
N PRO A 200 -0.32 -7.76 -10.59
CA PRO A 200 -0.40 -6.80 -9.50
C PRO A 200 0.07 -7.44 -8.20
N LEU A 201 0.92 -6.74 -7.46
CA LEU A 201 1.44 -7.26 -6.20
C LEU A 201 0.36 -7.30 -5.12
N TRP A 202 0.48 -8.32 -4.27
CA TRP A 202 -0.29 -8.51 -3.03
C TRP A 202 -1.76 -8.79 -3.27
N ASP A 203 -2.09 -9.28 -4.47
CA ASP A 203 -3.43 -9.68 -4.85
C ASP A 203 -3.73 -11.15 -4.51
N GLY A 204 -2.71 -11.91 -4.12
CA GLY A 204 -2.84 -13.32 -3.75
C GLY A 204 -3.02 -14.25 -4.94
N ASN A 205 -2.83 -13.76 -6.17
CA ASN A 205 -2.94 -14.54 -7.39
C ASN A 205 -1.58 -14.70 -8.04
N ASN A 206 -1.47 -15.66 -8.97
CA ASN A 206 -0.26 -15.86 -9.78
C ASN A 206 1.05 -15.94 -8.98
N CYS A 207 1.01 -16.61 -7.83
CA CYS A 207 2.17 -16.88 -6.99
C CYS A 207 2.69 -18.31 -7.24
N PRO A 208 3.37 -18.61 -8.36
CA PRO A 208 3.78 -19.96 -8.67
C PRO A 208 4.95 -20.41 -7.78
N SER A 209 5.24 -21.71 -7.86
CA SER A 209 6.49 -22.28 -7.36
C SER A 209 6.69 -22.07 -5.86
N VAL A 210 7.80 -21.46 -5.44
CA VAL A 210 8.17 -21.34 -4.02
C VAL A 210 7.43 -20.21 -3.31
N GLU A 211 6.80 -19.30 -4.05
CA GLU A 211 5.99 -18.21 -3.50
C GLU A 211 4.55 -18.60 -3.17
N ALA A 212 4.09 -19.79 -3.58
CA ALA A 212 2.70 -20.22 -3.38
C ALA A 212 2.22 -20.12 -1.92
N SER A 213 3.10 -20.32 -0.94
CA SER A 213 2.79 -20.16 0.49
C SER A 213 2.45 -18.73 0.90
N CYS A 214 2.96 -17.73 0.18
CA CYS A 214 2.63 -16.32 0.41
C CYS A 214 1.20 -15.95 0.03
N CYS A 215 0.53 -16.80 -0.77
CA CYS A 215 -0.77 -16.50 -1.36
C CYS A 215 -1.89 -17.43 -0.85
N ASN A 216 -1.68 -18.07 0.30
CA ASN A 216 -2.63 -19.01 0.91
C ASN A 216 -3.48 -18.39 2.05
N GLY A 217 -3.56 -17.06 2.16
CA GLY A 217 -4.31 -16.36 3.20
C GLY A 217 -5.76 -16.07 2.81
N THR A 218 -6.70 -16.21 3.75
CA THR A 218 -8.03 -15.60 3.62
C THR A 218 -7.94 -14.08 3.81
N GLY A 219 -8.56 -13.30 2.92
CA GLY A 219 -8.52 -11.83 3.00
C GLY A 219 -7.24 -11.19 2.45
N LEU A 220 -6.49 -11.90 1.60
CA LEU A 220 -5.42 -11.29 0.80
C LEU A 220 -5.94 -10.04 0.06
N MET A 221 -5.04 -9.10 -0.24
CA MET A 221 -5.31 -7.69 -0.57
C MET A 221 -5.61 -6.80 0.66
N TRP A 222 -6.31 -7.30 1.68
CA TRP A 222 -6.81 -6.46 2.78
C TRP A 222 -6.13 -6.70 4.13
N PHE A 223 -5.41 -5.71 4.63
CA PHE A 223 -4.88 -5.76 5.99
C PHE A 223 -5.96 -5.41 7.02
N PHE A 224 -5.82 -5.98 8.22
CA PHE A 224 -6.65 -5.61 9.38
C PHE A 224 -5.80 -5.68 10.66
N ARG A 225 -5.93 -4.65 11.50
CA ARG A 225 -5.36 -4.59 12.84
C ARG A 225 -6.44 -4.20 13.84
N ASP A 226 -6.57 -4.99 14.89
CA ASP A 226 -7.41 -4.72 16.04
C ASP A 226 -6.55 -4.42 17.26
N TYR A 227 -6.78 -3.27 17.88
CA TYR A 227 -6.12 -2.83 19.11
C TYR A 227 -7.05 -2.94 20.34
N GLY A 228 -8.18 -3.65 20.22
CA GLY A 228 -9.15 -3.90 21.27
C GLY A 228 -9.90 -2.63 21.67
N ASN A 229 -9.84 -2.30 22.97
CA ASN A 229 -10.49 -1.11 23.54
C ASN A 229 -9.57 0.12 23.55
N ALA A 230 -8.47 0.12 22.79
CA ALA A 230 -7.56 1.24 22.75
C ALA A 230 -8.21 2.48 22.12
N THR A 231 -7.89 3.65 22.67
CA THR A 231 -8.29 4.96 22.11
C THR A 231 -7.06 5.59 21.46
N ILE A 232 -6.76 5.20 20.21
CA ILE A 232 -5.57 5.66 19.51
C ILE A 232 -5.89 6.94 18.75
N THR A 233 -5.09 7.98 18.95
CA THR A 233 -5.20 9.26 18.21
C THR A 233 -4.02 9.52 17.30
N ASP A 234 -3.08 8.57 17.22
CA ASP A 234 -1.90 8.62 16.36
C ASP A 234 -2.28 8.90 14.90
N TYR A 235 -1.52 9.75 14.20
CA TYR A 235 -1.65 9.82 12.75
C TYR A 235 -1.35 8.46 12.11
N ILE A 236 -1.91 8.22 10.93
CA ILE A 236 -1.54 7.08 10.09
C ILE A 236 -0.58 7.56 9.02
N GLU A 237 0.40 6.74 8.67
CA GLU A 237 1.41 7.04 7.67
C GLU A 237 1.52 5.89 6.69
N LEU A 238 1.44 6.19 5.40
CA LEU A 238 1.78 5.26 4.33
C LEU A 238 3.12 5.66 3.74
N ARG A 239 4.06 4.71 3.65
CA ARG A 239 5.42 4.95 3.20
C ARG A 239 5.74 4.02 2.05
N VAL A 240 6.07 4.57 0.89
CA VAL A 240 6.66 3.77 -0.21
C VAL A 240 8.17 3.77 0.01
N CYS A 241 8.76 2.59 0.18
CA CYS A 241 10.15 2.38 0.55
C CYS A 241 10.88 1.56 -0.52
N GLY A 242 12.18 1.78 -0.63
CA GLY A 242 13.06 0.82 -1.29
C GLY A 242 14.53 1.01 -0.92
N ILE A 243 15.30 -0.07 -0.99
CA ILE A 243 16.71 -0.12 -0.55
C ILE A 243 17.70 0.30 -1.62
N ALA A 244 17.31 0.28 -2.91
CA ALA A 244 18.08 0.87 -3.99
C ALA A 244 17.45 2.17 -4.51
N GLY A 245 18.12 2.80 -5.48
CA GLY A 245 17.52 3.88 -6.27
C GLY A 245 16.53 3.34 -7.30
N TRP A 246 15.52 4.15 -7.65
CA TRP A 246 14.43 3.75 -8.57
C TRP A 246 14.91 3.22 -9.93
N GLY A 247 16.12 3.58 -10.36
CA GLY A 247 16.71 3.09 -11.60
C GLY A 247 16.94 1.58 -11.61
N ASN A 248 17.19 0.98 -10.43
CA ASN A 248 17.37 -0.45 -10.25
C ASN A 248 16.03 -1.17 -10.05
N GLU A 249 15.29 -0.77 -9.01
CA GLU A 249 14.01 -1.33 -8.60
C GLU A 249 13.08 -0.24 -8.07
N ASP A 250 11.78 -0.47 -8.12
CA ASP A 250 10.79 0.37 -7.46
C ASP A 250 9.51 -0.43 -7.24
N THR A 251 8.61 0.10 -6.42
CA THR A 251 7.29 -0.50 -6.18
C THR A 251 6.19 0.52 -6.42
N PRO A 252 5.92 0.88 -7.69
CA PRO A 252 4.90 1.85 -8.04
C PRO A 252 3.51 1.43 -7.55
N VAL A 253 2.86 2.33 -6.80
CA VAL A 253 1.52 2.13 -6.19
C VAL A 253 0.45 2.69 -7.12
N GLN A 254 -0.58 1.89 -7.42
CA GLN A 254 -1.76 2.32 -8.17
C GLN A 254 -2.88 2.82 -7.25
N LEU A 255 -3.07 2.16 -6.13
CA LEU A 255 -4.20 2.44 -5.26
C LEU A 255 -3.85 2.10 -3.82
N TYR A 256 -4.39 2.90 -2.90
CA TYR A 256 -4.49 2.50 -1.51
C TYR A 256 -5.78 3.01 -0.90
N GLU A 257 -6.30 2.20 0.02
CA GLU A 257 -7.47 2.53 0.83
C GLU A 257 -7.11 2.28 2.29
N ILE A 258 -7.46 3.21 3.18
CA ILE A 258 -7.27 3.06 4.61
C ILE A 258 -8.55 3.52 5.32
N TYR A 259 -9.00 2.67 6.25
CA TYR A 259 -10.20 2.85 7.05
C TYR A 259 -9.87 2.66 8.52
N VAL A 260 -10.48 3.47 9.38
CA VAL A 260 -10.40 3.33 10.83
C VAL A 260 -11.80 3.25 11.45
N LYS A 261 -11.86 2.68 12.65
CA LYS A 261 -13.04 2.63 13.52
C LYS A 261 -12.62 2.83 14.96
#